data_AF-A0A7Y0VVJ8-F1
#
_entry.id   AF-A0A7Y0VVJ8-F1
#
_cell.length_a   1.000
_cell.length_b   1.000
_cell.length_c   1.000
_cell.angle_alpha   90.00
_cell.angle_beta   90.00
_cell.angle_gamma   90.00
#
_symmetry.space_group_name_H-M   'P 1'
#
loop_
_entity.id
_entity.type
_entity.pdbx_description
1 polymer ?
#
loop_
_entity_poly.entity_id
_entity_poly.type
_entity_poly.pdbx_seq_one_letter_code
_entity_poly.pdbx_strand_id
1 'polypeptide(L)'
;MPDSTVPADLPRDLHYVDDSQPGLSRRKLRGRFQYFDSHGQRLTDADEIQRINALAIPPAYTDVWICADPKGHLQATGRDARGRKQYRYHPRWREVRDSDKYSRLQQFGNALPKLRKQLQAQVDAPGFNREKVLATVVLLLDATLIRVGNSQYARDNRSYGLTTLRTRHVDIKGSEIQFQFRGKSGVEHQVSIKDRRLATVLKRCLELPGQNLFQYLDENGERRTVSSTDVNAYLHSLTGADFTAKDYRTWAGSALALAVLRELAWQPESDAKRHVVEMVKNVARQLGNTPAVCRKCYIHPAVLEHFSQGGLAKLPRPRVRKGLKAEEVGLAMFLEQLQTAASPM
;
A
#
# COMPACT_ATOMS: atom_id res chain seq x y z
N MET A 1 2.68 -6.31 7.17
CA MET A 1 1.58 -7.29 7.12
C MET A 1 2.22 -8.56 6.60
N PRO A 2 2.21 -9.67 7.34
CA PRO A 2 2.40 -10.95 6.68
C PRO A 2 1.27 -11.07 5.65
N ASP A 3 1.62 -11.39 4.42
CA ASP A 3 0.68 -11.63 3.33
C ASP A 3 -0.12 -12.89 3.68
N SER A 4 -1.40 -12.73 4.04
CA SER A 4 -2.23 -13.85 4.51
C SER A 4 -2.89 -14.66 3.38
N THR A 5 -2.59 -14.39 2.11
CA THR A 5 -3.13 -15.15 0.99
C THR A 5 -2.00 -15.64 0.08
N VAL A 6 -1.88 -16.97 0.02
CA VAL A 6 -1.09 -17.70 -0.97
C VAL A 6 -1.66 -17.32 -2.34
N PRO A 7 -0.87 -16.75 -3.28
CA PRO A 7 -1.35 -16.55 -4.63
C PRO A 7 -1.80 -17.90 -5.20
N ALA A 8 -3.00 -17.94 -5.78
CA ALA A 8 -3.65 -19.18 -6.21
C ALA A 8 -2.84 -19.99 -7.23
N ASP A 9 -1.88 -19.37 -7.93
CA ASP A 9 -0.92 -20.04 -8.78
C ASP A 9 0.46 -19.38 -8.67
N LEU A 10 1.35 -19.97 -7.87
CA LEU A 10 2.78 -19.68 -7.98
C LEU A 10 3.32 -20.28 -9.30
N PRO A 11 4.21 -19.59 -10.03
CA PRO A 11 4.93 -20.23 -11.12
C PRO A 11 5.60 -21.52 -10.63
N ARG A 12 5.68 -22.53 -11.50
CA ARG A 12 6.23 -23.86 -11.17
C ARG A 12 7.67 -23.83 -10.61
N ASP A 13 8.37 -22.72 -10.77
CA ASP A 13 9.72 -22.50 -10.28
C ASP A 13 9.80 -21.71 -8.95
N LEU A 14 8.65 -21.41 -8.31
CA LEU A 14 8.55 -20.80 -6.98
C LEU A 14 7.68 -21.66 -6.05
N HIS A 15 8.14 -21.84 -4.81
CA HIS A 15 7.40 -22.58 -3.79
C HIS A 15 6.92 -21.65 -2.66
N TYR A 16 5.71 -21.90 -2.15
CA TYR A 16 5.22 -21.19 -0.98
C TYR A 16 5.90 -21.73 0.29
N VAL A 17 6.51 -20.87 1.08
CA VAL A 17 7.25 -21.24 2.31
C VAL A 17 6.96 -20.21 3.40
N ASP A 18 6.84 -20.67 4.64
CA ASP A 18 6.66 -19.81 5.82
C ASP A 18 7.84 -19.98 6.78
N ASP A 19 8.15 -18.94 7.55
CA ASP A 19 9.29 -18.97 8.46
C ASP A 19 9.02 -19.65 9.80
N SER A 20 7.84 -20.26 9.97
CA SER A 20 7.56 -21.28 10.99
C SER A 20 8.10 -22.66 10.61
N GLN A 21 8.46 -22.89 9.33
CA GLN A 21 9.01 -24.16 8.87
C GLN A 21 10.49 -24.29 9.29
N PRO A 22 11.04 -25.51 9.38
CA PRO A 22 12.47 -25.71 9.57
C PRO A 22 13.27 -24.93 8.52
N GLY A 23 14.30 -24.22 8.96
CA GLY A 23 15.15 -23.43 8.09
C GLY A 23 16.56 -23.33 8.64
N LEU A 24 17.39 -22.62 7.89
CA LEU A 24 18.78 -22.38 8.25
C LEU A 24 18.86 -21.17 9.19
N SER A 25 19.88 -21.19 10.05
CA SER A 25 20.21 -20.09 10.94
C SER A 25 21.62 -19.58 10.66
N ARG A 26 21.96 -18.40 11.18
CA ARG A 26 23.33 -17.87 11.10
C ARG A 26 23.85 -17.51 12.48
N ARG A 27 25.16 -17.73 12.71
CA ARG A 27 25.87 -17.31 13.92
C ARG A 27 27.18 -16.65 13.56
N LYS A 28 27.62 -15.69 14.36
CA LYS A 28 28.91 -15.02 14.16
C LYS A 28 30.01 -15.81 14.89
N LEU A 29 30.98 -16.32 14.13
CA LEU A 29 32.13 -17.05 14.64
C LEU A 29 33.40 -16.45 14.08
N ARG A 30 34.35 -16.08 14.95
CA ARG A 30 35.65 -15.47 14.58
C ARG A 30 35.48 -14.29 13.61
N GLY A 31 34.49 -13.43 13.86
CA GLY A 31 34.22 -12.23 13.06
C GLY A 31 33.41 -12.44 11.79
N ARG A 32 33.17 -13.68 11.33
CA ARG A 32 32.40 -13.98 10.11
C ARG A 32 31.09 -14.69 10.43
N PHE A 33 30.10 -14.56 9.56
CA PHE A 33 28.87 -15.35 9.68
C PHE A 33 29.11 -16.77 9.17
N GLN A 34 28.63 -17.76 9.91
CA GLN A 34 28.54 -19.16 9.53
C GLN A 34 27.08 -19.57 9.59
N TYR A 35 26.69 -20.49 8.70
CA TYR A 35 25.31 -20.94 8.53
C TYR A 35 25.15 -22.36 9.09
N PHE A 36 23.97 -22.63 9.64
CA PHE A 36 23.66 -23.89 10.31
C PHE A 36 22.28 -24.38 9.88
N ASP A 37 22.13 -25.69 9.73
CA ASP A 37 20.86 -26.32 9.40
C ASP A 37 19.91 -26.37 10.62
N SER A 38 18.74 -26.98 10.44
CA SER A 38 17.74 -27.17 11.50
C SER A 38 18.20 -28.08 12.64
N HIS A 39 19.24 -28.88 12.42
CA HIS A 39 19.86 -29.75 13.43
C HIS A 39 21.08 -29.10 14.10
N GLY A 40 21.44 -27.87 13.70
CA GLY A 40 22.60 -27.16 14.21
C GLY A 40 23.93 -27.60 13.61
N GLN A 41 23.92 -28.40 12.53
CA GLN A 41 25.13 -28.76 11.79
C GLN A 41 25.56 -27.60 10.90
N ARG A 42 26.87 -27.37 10.83
CA ARG A 42 27.44 -26.27 10.05
C ARG A 42 27.36 -26.59 8.56
N LEU A 43 26.83 -25.66 7.78
CA LEU A 43 26.87 -25.73 6.32
C LEU A 43 28.30 -25.50 5.82
N THR A 44 28.75 -26.37 4.92
CA THR A 44 30.05 -26.30 4.26
C THR A 44 29.96 -26.22 2.74
N ASP A 45 28.77 -26.45 2.16
CA ASP A 45 28.53 -26.32 0.72
C ASP A 45 28.75 -24.86 0.27
N ALA A 46 29.70 -24.68 -0.65
CA ALA A 46 30.09 -23.38 -1.16
C ALA A 46 28.96 -22.68 -1.93
N ASP A 47 28.18 -23.43 -2.71
CA ASP A 47 27.11 -22.88 -3.54
C ASP A 47 25.94 -22.40 -2.67
N GLU A 48 25.60 -23.18 -1.65
CA GLU A 48 24.56 -22.80 -0.69
C GLU A 48 24.98 -21.58 0.14
N ILE A 49 26.24 -21.53 0.60
CA ILE A 49 26.79 -20.37 1.31
C ILE A 49 26.77 -19.12 0.41
N GLN A 50 27.13 -19.25 -0.87
CA GLN A 50 27.12 -18.15 -1.84
C GLN A 50 25.69 -17.62 -2.04
N ARG A 51 24.71 -18.51 -2.21
CA ARG A 51 23.29 -18.15 -2.31
C ARG A 51 22.83 -17.34 -1.09
N ILE A 52 23.12 -17.81 0.12
CA ILE A 52 22.71 -17.14 1.36
C ILE A 52 23.39 -15.77 1.48
N ASN A 53 24.67 -15.66 1.13
CA ASN A 53 25.39 -14.39 1.12
C ASN A 53 24.76 -13.38 0.14
N ALA A 54 24.30 -13.84 -1.03
CA ALA A 54 23.63 -13.00 -2.03
C ALA A 54 22.30 -12.41 -1.53
N LEU A 55 21.65 -13.00 -0.51
CA LEU A 55 20.46 -12.43 0.13
C LEU A 55 20.75 -11.10 0.86
N ALA A 56 22.02 -10.78 1.11
CA ALA A 56 22.48 -9.56 1.76
C ALA A 56 21.68 -9.27 3.05
N ILE A 57 21.59 -10.28 3.92
CA ILE A 57 20.91 -10.18 5.22
C ILE A 57 21.75 -9.26 6.12
N PRO A 58 21.24 -8.08 6.52
CA PRO A 58 22.04 -7.08 7.22
C PRO A 58 22.68 -7.66 8.48
N PRO A 59 23.96 -7.37 8.76
CA PRO A 59 24.70 -8.01 9.85
C PRO A 59 24.11 -7.71 11.24
N ALA A 60 23.40 -6.60 11.39
CA ALA A 60 22.75 -6.20 12.63
C ALA A 60 21.43 -6.95 12.93
N TYR A 61 20.92 -7.77 12.00
CA TYR A 61 19.67 -8.48 12.23
C TYR A 61 19.84 -9.64 13.21
N THR A 62 18.93 -9.75 14.18
CA THR A 62 18.80 -10.87 15.13
C THR A 62 17.67 -11.80 14.70
N ASP A 63 17.49 -12.94 15.39
CA ASP A 63 16.44 -13.94 15.12
C ASP A 63 16.28 -14.27 13.63
N VAL A 64 17.39 -14.56 12.97
CA VAL A 64 17.42 -14.76 11.52
C VAL A 64 17.03 -16.18 11.18
N TRP A 65 15.98 -16.31 10.38
CA TRP A 65 15.58 -17.54 9.70
C TRP A 65 15.91 -17.41 8.21
N ILE A 66 16.47 -18.45 7.62
CA ILE A 66 16.84 -18.49 6.20
C ILE A 66 16.18 -19.72 5.58
N CYS A 67 15.55 -19.56 4.43
CA CYS A 67 14.88 -20.66 3.75
C CYS A 67 15.91 -21.66 3.19
N ALA A 68 15.70 -22.94 3.51
CA ALA A 68 16.49 -24.04 2.96
C ALA A 68 16.20 -24.26 1.46
N ASP A 69 14.97 -23.99 1.03
CA ASP A 69 14.58 -24.09 -0.37
C ASP A 69 15.03 -22.85 -1.17
N PRO A 70 15.94 -22.99 -2.16
CA PRO A 70 16.35 -21.87 -3.01
C PRO A 70 15.19 -21.30 -3.85
N LYS A 71 14.13 -22.08 -4.08
CA LYS A 71 12.93 -21.67 -4.83
C LYS A 71 11.81 -21.16 -3.91
N GLY A 72 12.02 -21.13 -2.60
CA GLY A 72 11.05 -20.57 -1.66
C GLY A 72 10.83 -19.07 -1.91
N HIS A 73 9.57 -18.64 -2.04
CA HIS A 73 9.27 -17.22 -2.32
C HIS A 73 9.80 -16.27 -1.23
N LEU A 74 9.75 -16.71 0.04
CA LEU A 74 10.39 -16.06 1.17
C LEU A 74 11.75 -16.72 1.41
N GLN A 75 12.83 -15.96 1.27
CA GLN A 75 14.20 -16.46 1.35
C GLN A 75 14.85 -16.25 2.72
N ALA A 76 14.48 -15.20 3.46
CA ALA A 76 14.90 -15.04 4.84
C ALA A 76 14.00 -14.08 5.63
N THR A 77 13.97 -14.25 6.94
CA THR A 77 13.44 -13.27 7.88
C THR A 77 14.47 -12.94 8.96
N GLY A 78 14.28 -11.82 9.64
CA GLY A 78 15.10 -11.43 10.78
C GLY A 78 14.52 -10.21 11.48
N ARG A 79 15.01 -9.89 12.67
CA ARG A 79 14.63 -8.69 13.42
C ARG A 79 15.68 -7.61 13.26
N ASP A 80 15.28 -6.41 12.88
CA ASP A 80 16.20 -5.28 12.86
C ASP A 80 16.53 -4.73 14.26
N ALA A 81 17.39 -3.71 14.34
CA ALA A 81 17.79 -3.08 15.60
C ALA A 81 16.62 -2.49 16.43
N ARG A 82 15.41 -2.41 15.85
CA ARG A 82 14.19 -1.97 16.53
C ARG A 82 13.23 -3.14 16.81
N GLY A 83 13.70 -4.38 16.70
CA GLY A 83 12.92 -5.60 16.93
C GLY A 83 11.90 -5.93 15.84
N ARG A 84 11.86 -5.16 14.74
CA ARG A 84 10.85 -5.34 13.69
C ARG A 84 11.23 -6.51 12.80
N LYS A 85 10.27 -7.39 12.51
CA LYS A 85 10.44 -8.48 11.55
C LYS A 85 10.60 -7.92 10.14
N GLN A 86 11.69 -8.31 9.50
CA GLN A 86 12.11 -7.91 8.16
C GLN A 86 12.17 -9.15 7.28
N TYR A 87 11.89 -8.97 6.00
CA TYR A 87 11.76 -10.06 5.04
C TYR A 87 12.77 -9.88 3.90
N ARG A 88 13.21 -11.00 3.34
CA ARG A 88 13.96 -11.12 2.08
C ARG A 88 13.20 -12.11 1.22
N TYR A 89 12.82 -11.69 0.02
CA TYR A 89 12.07 -12.53 -0.91
C TYR A 89 12.96 -12.93 -2.10
N HIS A 90 12.62 -14.05 -2.72
CA HIS A 90 13.23 -14.48 -3.98
C HIS A 90 13.05 -13.37 -5.06
N PRO A 91 14.04 -13.11 -5.93
CA PRO A 91 13.91 -12.08 -6.98
C PRO A 91 12.65 -12.25 -7.84
N ARG A 92 12.38 -13.49 -8.28
CA ARG A 92 11.18 -13.82 -9.07
C ARG A 92 9.87 -13.59 -8.33
N TRP A 93 9.83 -13.69 -6.99
CA TRP A 93 8.62 -13.37 -6.23
C TRP A 93 8.18 -11.91 -6.46
N ARG A 94 9.14 -11.00 -6.64
CA ARG A 94 8.85 -9.61 -6.94
C ARG A 94 8.29 -9.44 -8.35
N GLU A 95 8.82 -10.16 -9.33
CA GLU A 95 8.35 -10.11 -10.72
C GLU A 95 6.91 -10.64 -10.86
N VAL A 96 6.61 -11.77 -10.21
CA VAL A 96 5.27 -12.38 -10.18
C VAL A 96 4.27 -11.48 -9.46
N ARG A 97 4.65 -10.92 -8.31
CA ARG A 97 3.83 -9.93 -7.59
C ARG A 97 3.64 -8.64 -8.38
N ASP A 98 4.64 -8.21 -9.16
CA ASP A 98 4.54 -7.00 -9.96
C ASP A 98 3.67 -7.21 -11.21
N SER A 99 3.66 -8.40 -11.84
CA SER A 99 2.74 -8.71 -12.97
C SER A 99 1.27 -8.80 -12.52
N ASP A 100 0.99 -9.42 -11.37
CA ASP A 100 -0.37 -9.50 -10.82
C ASP A 100 -0.89 -8.16 -10.28
N LYS A 101 0.00 -7.25 -9.93
CA LYS A 101 -0.37 -5.94 -9.38
C LYS A 101 -1.10 -5.07 -10.41
N TYR A 102 -0.81 -5.23 -11.70
CA TYR A 102 -1.36 -4.37 -12.75
C TYR A 102 -2.78 -4.77 -13.15
N SER A 103 -3.03 -6.07 -13.35
CA SER A 103 -4.39 -6.60 -13.53
C SER A 103 -5.28 -6.27 -12.32
N ARG A 104 -4.72 -6.39 -11.11
CA ARG A 104 -5.39 -6.01 -9.86
C ARG A 104 -5.75 -4.52 -9.79
N LEU A 105 -4.92 -3.63 -10.35
CA LEU A 105 -5.21 -2.18 -10.31
C LEU A 105 -6.42 -1.83 -11.18
N GLN A 106 -6.59 -2.49 -12.32
CA GLN A 106 -7.78 -2.34 -13.16
C GLN A 106 -9.03 -2.89 -12.45
N GLN A 107 -8.95 -4.09 -11.86
CA GLN A 107 -10.04 -4.66 -11.07
C GLN A 107 -10.45 -3.72 -9.91
N PHE A 108 -9.49 -3.10 -9.25
CA PHE A 108 -9.73 -2.10 -8.22
C PHE A 108 -10.51 -0.89 -8.77
N GLY A 109 -10.07 -0.33 -9.90
CA GLY A 109 -10.77 0.76 -10.58
C GLY A 109 -12.23 0.44 -10.94
N ASN A 110 -12.48 -0.80 -11.39
CA ASN A 110 -13.82 -1.29 -11.72
C ASN A 110 -14.72 -1.45 -10.48
N ALA A 111 -14.16 -1.88 -9.35
CA ALA A 111 -14.90 -2.07 -8.10
C ALA A 111 -15.20 -0.75 -7.37
N LEU A 112 -14.38 0.29 -7.59
CA LEU A 112 -14.39 1.54 -6.83
C LEU A 112 -15.74 2.28 -6.82
N PRO A 113 -16.50 2.40 -7.93
CA PRO A 113 -17.80 3.08 -7.91
C PRO A 113 -18.83 2.39 -7.00
N LYS A 114 -18.90 1.06 -7.06
CA LYS A 114 -19.80 0.25 -6.22
C LYS A 114 -19.38 0.37 -4.75
N LEU A 115 -18.09 0.27 -4.48
CA LEU A 115 -17.52 0.39 -3.15
C LEU A 115 -17.82 1.77 -2.53
N ARG A 116 -17.55 2.86 -3.24
CA ARG A 116 -17.87 4.23 -2.79
C ARG A 116 -19.35 4.40 -2.46
N LYS A 117 -20.25 3.88 -3.32
CA LYS A 117 -21.69 3.93 -3.09
C LYS A 117 -22.08 3.20 -1.80
N GLN A 118 -21.52 2.02 -1.56
CA GLN A 118 -21.80 1.23 -0.36
C GLN A 118 -21.28 1.90 0.92
N LEU A 119 -20.04 2.42 0.89
CA LEU A 119 -19.43 3.15 2.01
C LEU A 119 -20.25 4.41 2.35
N GLN A 120 -20.69 5.15 1.34
CA GLN A 120 -21.50 6.35 1.54
C GLN A 120 -22.84 6.00 2.20
N ALA A 121 -23.52 4.94 1.72
CA ALA A 121 -24.77 4.48 2.33
C ALA A 121 -24.60 4.07 3.80
N GLN A 122 -23.47 3.46 4.17
CA GLN A 122 -23.17 3.10 5.57
C GLN A 122 -22.92 4.33 6.45
N VAL A 123 -22.25 5.35 5.94
CA VAL A 123 -22.06 6.61 6.67
C VAL A 123 -23.39 7.35 6.85
N ASP A 124 -24.26 7.31 5.84
CA ASP A 124 -25.57 7.98 5.83
C ASP A 124 -26.65 7.27 6.68
N ALA A 125 -26.51 5.97 6.93
CA ALA A 125 -27.44 5.22 7.78
C ALA A 125 -27.57 5.85 9.19
N PRO A 126 -28.64 5.62 9.97
CA PRO A 126 -28.68 6.03 11.37
C PRO A 126 -27.66 5.29 12.27
N GLY A 127 -27.48 5.75 13.51
CA GLY A 127 -26.62 5.07 14.49
C GLY A 127 -25.12 5.38 14.40
N PHE A 128 -24.33 4.73 15.25
CA PHE A 128 -22.87 4.83 15.29
C PHE A 128 -22.29 3.52 15.79
N ASN A 129 -21.79 2.73 14.85
CA ASN A 129 -21.27 1.39 15.05
C ASN A 129 -19.89 1.26 14.41
N ARG A 130 -19.29 0.07 14.56
CA ARG A 130 -18.00 -0.30 13.98
C ARG A 130 -17.92 -0.03 12.48
N GLU A 131 -18.92 -0.47 11.73
CA GLU A 131 -18.97 -0.39 10.27
C GLU A 131 -18.98 1.06 9.80
N LYS A 132 -19.70 1.95 10.50
CA LYS A 132 -19.73 3.38 10.18
C LYS A 132 -18.37 4.04 10.39
N VAL A 133 -17.67 3.72 11.47
CA VAL A 133 -16.34 4.26 11.73
C VAL A 133 -15.35 3.73 10.69
N LEU A 134 -15.42 2.44 10.34
CA LEU A 134 -14.60 1.85 9.27
C LEU A 134 -14.87 2.48 7.91
N ALA A 135 -16.15 2.65 7.53
CA ALA A 135 -16.53 3.30 6.29
C ALA A 135 -15.99 4.73 6.22
N THR A 136 -16.06 5.47 7.34
CA THR A 136 -15.47 6.81 7.47
C THR A 136 -13.96 6.78 7.26
N VAL A 137 -13.23 5.83 7.85
CA VAL A 137 -11.79 5.68 7.64
C VAL A 137 -11.45 5.40 6.17
N VAL A 138 -12.21 4.54 5.49
CA VAL A 138 -11.98 4.22 4.07
C VAL A 138 -12.30 5.41 3.17
N LEU A 139 -13.38 6.14 3.41
CA LEU A 139 -13.72 7.36 2.65
C LEU A 139 -12.67 8.46 2.87
N LEU A 140 -12.14 8.59 4.08
CA LEU A 140 -11.02 9.50 4.37
C LEU A 140 -9.74 9.06 3.65
N LEU A 141 -9.43 7.76 3.61
CA LEU A 141 -8.32 7.23 2.82
C LEU A 141 -8.47 7.60 1.34
N ASP A 142 -9.66 7.42 0.77
CA ASP A 142 -9.95 7.72 -0.62
C ASP A 142 -9.84 9.22 -0.94
N ALA A 143 -10.36 10.07 -0.05
CA ALA A 143 -10.37 11.52 -0.24
C ALA A 143 -8.99 12.17 0.00
N THR A 144 -8.24 11.70 0.98
CA THR A 144 -6.99 12.35 1.45
C THR A 144 -5.72 11.63 1.05
N LEU A 145 -5.83 10.36 0.66
CA LEU A 145 -4.71 9.45 0.42
C LEU A 145 -3.77 9.30 1.63
N ILE A 146 -4.16 9.71 2.85
CA ILE A 146 -3.37 9.50 4.06
C ILE A 146 -3.18 7.99 4.25
N ARG A 147 -1.95 7.58 4.59
CA ARG A 147 -1.67 6.17 4.83
C ARG A 147 -2.48 5.65 6.02
N VAL A 148 -2.98 4.43 5.91
CA VAL A 148 -3.46 3.70 7.07
C VAL A 148 -2.26 3.45 8.01
N GLY A 149 -2.40 3.90 9.26
CA GLY A 149 -1.34 3.89 10.26
C GLY A 149 -1.19 2.51 10.91
N ASN A 150 -0.01 2.22 11.42
CA ASN A 150 0.23 1.04 12.22
C ASN A 150 0.66 1.46 13.63
N SER A 151 -0.03 0.92 14.64
CA SER A 151 0.11 1.36 16.05
C SER A 151 1.54 1.22 16.57
N GLN A 152 2.30 0.23 16.10
CA GLN A 152 3.70 0.07 16.47
C GLN A 152 4.55 1.24 15.93
N TYR A 153 4.36 1.62 14.67
CA TYR A 153 5.08 2.76 14.08
C TYR A 153 4.73 4.08 14.76
N ALA A 154 3.47 4.27 15.17
CA ALA A 154 3.03 5.47 15.86
C ALA A 154 3.67 5.61 17.24
N ARG A 155 3.83 4.50 17.98
CA ARG A 155 4.52 4.49 19.28
C ARG A 155 6.00 4.77 19.13
N ASP A 156 6.68 4.04 18.25
CA ASP A 156 8.15 4.06 18.19
C ASP A 156 8.72 5.32 17.52
N ASN A 157 7.98 5.91 16.58
CA ASN A 157 8.50 7.01 15.74
C ASN A 157 7.72 8.31 15.90
N ARG A 158 6.64 8.33 16.70
CA ARG A 158 5.67 9.44 16.72
C ARG A 158 5.21 9.80 15.30
N SER A 159 5.02 8.77 14.46
CA SER A 159 4.58 8.88 13.06
C SER A 159 3.18 8.33 12.92
N TYR A 160 2.25 9.16 12.48
CA TYR A 160 0.83 8.83 12.42
C TYR A 160 0.34 8.58 10.99
N GLY A 161 -0.68 7.74 10.87
CA GLY A 161 -1.57 7.58 9.72
C GLY A 161 -3.01 7.45 10.21
N LEU A 162 -4.00 7.32 9.32
CA LEU A 162 -5.44 7.45 9.63
C LEU A 162 -5.85 6.75 10.92
N THR A 163 -5.70 5.43 10.99
CA THR A 163 -6.06 4.57 12.14
C THR A 163 -5.26 4.82 13.42
N THR A 164 -4.23 5.65 13.37
CA THR A 164 -3.40 6.02 14.53
C THR A 164 -3.46 7.52 14.84
N LEU A 165 -4.28 8.28 14.10
CA LEU A 165 -4.50 9.69 14.41
C LEU A 165 -5.08 9.82 15.82
N ARG A 166 -4.76 10.95 16.44
CA ARG A 166 -5.24 11.31 17.77
C ARG A 166 -6.22 12.46 17.67
N THR A 167 -7.00 12.67 18.72
CA THR A 167 -7.96 13.79 18.80
C THR A 167 -7.31 15.14 18.49
N ARG A 168 -6.10 15.39 19.01
CA ARG A 168 -5.30 16.60 18.73
C ARG A 168 -4.85 16.80 17.27
N HIS A 169 -4.96 15.78 16.42
CA HIS A 169 -4.51 15.86 15.02
C HIS A 169 -5.63 16.30 14.06
N VAL A 170 -6.82 16.58 14.56
CA VAL A 170 -7.96 17.02 13.76
C VAL A 170 -8.60 18.26 14.36
N ASP A 171 -8.92 19.22 13.49
CA ASP A 171 -9.80 20.35 13.79
C ASP A 171 -11.02 20.28 12.88
N ILE A 172 -12.21 20.59 13.41
CA ILE A 172 -13.48 20.46 12.68
C ILE A 172 -14.32 21.72 12.85
N LYS A 173 -14.52 22.46 11.76
CA LYS A 173 -15.33 23.69 11.72
C LYS A 173 -16.50 23.50 10.76
N GLY A 174 -17.71 23.33 11.32
CA GLY A 174 -18.89 23.01 10.52
C GLY A 174 -18.74 21.67 9.79
N SER A 175 -18.58 21.71 8.46
CA SER A 175 -18.31 20.56 7.58
C SER A 175 -16.86 20.48 7.10
N GLU A 176 -16.02 21.46 7.45
CA GLU A 176 -14.59 21.44 7.16
C GLU A 176 -13.85 20.63 8.21
N ILE A 177 -12.99 19.72 7.75
CA ILE A 177 -12.15 18.85 8.57
C ILE A 177 -10.72 19.11 8.14
N GLN A 178 -9.88 19.51 9.08
CA GLN A 178 -8.46 19.71 8.86
C GLN A 178 -7.66 18.71 9.69
N PHE A 179 -6.82 17.92 9.02
CA PHE A 179 -5.86 17.03 9.67
C PHE A 179 -4.48 17.66 9.68
N GLN A 180 -3.83 17.69 10.85
CA GLN A 180 -2.44 18.09 11.01
C GLN A 180 -1.68 17.08 11.86
N PHE A 181 -0.65 16.44 11.29
CA PHE A 181 0.12 15.41 11.99
C PHE A 181 1.46 15.12 11.31
N ARG A 182 2.39 14.61 12.12
CA ARG A 182 3.66 14.07 11.65
C ARG A 182 3.49 12.64 11.14
N GLY A 183 3.71 12.41 9.85
CA GLY A 183 3.56 11.13 9.17
C GLY A 183 4.83 10.26 9.14
N LYS A 184 4.84 9.28 8.23
CA LYS A 184 5.98 8.38 8.00
C LYS A 184 7.24 9.18 7.63
N SER A 185 8.38 8.77 8.18
CA SER A 185 9.68 9.45 8.01
C SER A 185 9.69 10.89 8.53
N GLY A 186 8.73 11.26 9.38
CA GLY A 186 8.67 12.57 10.01
C GLY A 186 8.13 13.69 9.11
N VAL A 187 7.54 13.36 7.96
CA VAL A 187 6.93 14.34 7.05
C VAL A 187 5.69 14.95 7.69
N GLU A 188 5.63 16.28 7.79
CA GLU A 188 4.43 16.98 8.26
C GLU A 188 3.33 16.94 7.20
N HIS A 189 2.13 16.58 7.62
CA HIS A 189 0.94 16.56 6.77
C HIS A 189 -0.07 17.59 7.27
N GLN A 190 -0.58 18.39 6.33
CA GLN A 190 -1.73 19.25 6.52
C GLN A 190 -2.71 18.99 5.38
N VAL A 191 -3.89 18.44 5.69
CA VAL A 191 -4.89 18.06 4.68
C VAL A 191 -6.25 18.51 5.14
N SER A 192 -6.95 19.27 4.30
CA SER A 192 -8.32 19.70 4.55
C SER A 192 -9.28 19.00 3.59
N ILE A 193 -10.44 18.60 4.11
CA ILE A 193 -11.57 18.14 3.30
C ILE A 193 -12.85 18.80 3.80
N LYS A 194 -13.85 18.88 2.92
CA LYS A 194 -15.17 19.41 3.27
C LYS A 194 -16.22 18.34 3.03
N ASP A 195 -16.72 17.76 4.10
CA ASP A 195 -17.77 16.74 4.05
C ASP A 195 -18.59 16.78 5.36
N ARG A 196 -19.87 17.13 5.25
CA ARG A 196 -20.76 17.29 6.40
C ARG A 196 -20.96 15.96 7.15
N ARG A 197 -21.07 14.85 6.42
CA ARG A 197 -21.36 13.53 7.00
C ARG A 197 -20.13 12.98 7.71
N LEU A 198 -18.97 13.00 7.06
CA LEU A 198 -17.71 12.61 7.69
C LEU A 198 -17.40 13.48 8.91
N ALA A 199 -17.65 14.80 8.83
CA ALA A 199 -17.44 15.71 9.97
C ALA A 199 -18.34 15.34 11.15
N THR A 200 -19.59 14.93 10.87
CA THR A 200 -20.53 14.48 11.90
C THR A 200 -20.04 13.19 12.57
N VAL A 201 -19.57 12.20 11.79
CA VAL A 201 -19.03 10.97 12.36
C VAL A 201 -17.77 11.25 13.19
N LEU A 202 -16.85 12.08 12.69
CA LEU A 202 -15.63 12.44 13.41
C LEU A 202 -15.91 13.18 14.72
N LYS A 203 -16.89 14.09 14.76
CA LYS A 203 -17.33 14.75 16.01
C LYS A 203 -17.78 13.74 17.05
N ARG A 204 -18.57 12.73 16.65
CA ARG A 204 -18.98 11.64 17.54
C ARG A 204 -17.81 10.79 18.01
N CYS A 205 -16.79 10.58 17.17
CA CYS A 205 -15.57 9.93 17.60
C CYS A 205 -14.80 10.76 18.66
N LEU A 206 -14.81 12.09 18.54
CA LEU A 206 -14.16 13.01 19.50
C LEU A 206 -14.88 13.07 20.86
N GLU A 207 -16.18 12.78 20.90
CA GLU A 207 -16.96 12.68 22.14
C GLU A 207 -16.56 11.45 22.98
N LEU A 208 -15.96 10.42 22.36
CA LEU A 208 -15.49 9.24 23.08
C LEU A 208 -14.21 9.56 23.86
N PRO A 209 -14.11 9.15 25.14
CA PRO A 209 -12.91 9.41 25.93
C PRO A 209 -11.72 8.64 25.35
N GLY A 210 -10.53 9.24 25.43
CA GLY A 210 -9.26 8.64 25.00
C GLY A 210 -8.49 9.50 24.02
N GLN A 211 -7.32 9.02 23.60
CA GLN A 211 -6.44 9.77 22.70
C GLN A 211 -6.65 9.45 21.22
N ASN A 212 -7.15 8.25 20.89
CA ASN A 212 -7.26 7.81 19.50
C ASN A 212 -8.45 8.49 18.82
N LEU A 213 -8.30 8.91 17.56
CA LEU A 213 -9.37 9.57 16.84
C LEU A 213 -10.46 8.58 16.40
N PHE A 214 -10.10 7.42 15.84
CA PHE A 214 -11.07 6.47 15.33
C PHE A 214 -11.37 5.40 16.36
N GLN A 215 -12.48 5.59 17.07
CA GLN A 215 -12.97 4.70 18.12
C GLN A 215 -14.48 4.47 17.97
N TYR A 216 -14.96 3.35 18.49
CA TYR A 216 -16.38 3.02 18.60
C TYR A 216 -16.64 2.24 19.90
N LEU A 217 -17.91 2.15 20.29
CA LEU A 217 -18.36 1.23 21.33
C LEU A 217 -18.84 -0.06 20.65
N ASP A 218 -18.37 -1.20 21.13
CA ASP A 218 -18.88 -2.50 20.69
C ASP A 218 -20.23 -2.83 21.35
N GLU A 219 -20.77 -4.01 21.06
CA GLU A 219 -22.07 -4.48 21.55
C GLU A 219 -22.13 -4.57 23.08
N ASN A 220 -20.98 -4.72 23.76
CA ASN A 220 -20.87 -4.76 25.21
C ASN A 220 -20.65 -3.36 25.82
N GLY A 221 -20.66 -2.31 24.99
CA GLY A 221 -20.34 -0.95 25.42
C GLY A 221 -18.85 -0.73 25.66
N GLU A 222 -17.97 -1.65 25.25
CA GLU A 222 -16.53 -1.49 25.40
C GLU A 222 -15.95 -0.66 24.26
N ARG A 223 -15.02 0.23 24.60
CA ARG A 223 -14.32 1.05 23.61
C ARG A 223 -13.34 0.20 22.80
N ARG A 224 -13.45 0.31 21.48
CA ARG A 224 -12.53 -0.31 20.52
C ARG A 224 -11.93 0.75 19.61
N THR A 225 -10.66 0.54 19.24
CA THR A 225 -9.96 1.37 18.26
C THR A 225 -9.96 0.69 16.91
N VAL A 226 -9.97 1.46 15.83
CA VAL A 226 -9.78 0.90 14.47
C VAL A 226 -8.29 0.70 14.17
N SER A 227 -7.90 -0.52 13.79
CA SER A 227 -6.54 -0.83 13.36
C SER A 227 -6.40 -0.90 11.83
N SER A 228 -5.16 -0.97 11.34
CA SER A 228 -4.91 -1.23 9.91
C SER A 228 -5.44 -2.59 9.44
N THR A 229 -5.47 -3.57 10.34
CA THR A 229 -5.97 -4.92 10.05
C THR A 229 -7.48 -4.88 9.87
N ASP A 230 -8.19 -4.15 10.73
CA ASP A 230 -9.63 -3.96 10.61
C ASP A 230 -10.02 -3.33 9.27
N VAL A 231 -9.29 -2.29 8.83
CA VAL A 231 -9.55 -1.61 7.56
C VAL A 231 -9.39 -2.56 6.37
N ASN A 232 -8.32 -3.35 6.32
CA ASN A 232 -8.11 -4.27 5.21
C ASN A 232 -9.11 -5.45 5.23
N ALA A 233 -9.41 -6.01 6.42
CA ALA A 233 -10.43 -7.05 6.56
C ALA A 233 -11.81 -6.53 6.12
N TYR A 234 -12.12 -5.28 6.45
CA TYR A 234 -13.35 -4.63 6.03
C TYR A 234 -13.43 -4.43 4.51
N LEU A 235 -12.36 -3.94 3.87
CA LEU A 235 -12.29 -3.84 2.40
C LEU A 235 -12.50 -5.19 1.72
N HIS A 236 -11.89 -6.24 2.24
CA HIS A 236 -12.08 -7.60 1.75
C HIS A 236 -13.54 -8.04 1.89
N SER A 237 -14.18 -7.82 3.04
CA SER A 237 -15.59 -8.18 3.25
C SER A 237 -16.57 -7.46 2.30
N LEU A 238 -16.27 -6.23 1.88
CA LEU A 238 -17.14 -5.45 0.99
C LEU A 238 -16.96 -5.81 -0.48
N THR A 239 -15.75 -6.24 -0.86
CA THR A 239 -15.37 -6.41 -2.28
C THR A 239 -15.23 -7.87 -2.70
N GLY A 240 -15.03 -8.79 -1.75
CA GLY A 240 -14.67 -10.19 -2.03
C GLY A 240 -13.30 -10.35 -2.69
N ALA A 241 -12.53 -9.26 -2.78
CA ALA A 241 -11.22 -9.21 -3.41
C ALA A 241 -10.17 -8.78 -2.38
N ASP A 242 -8.91 -9.16 -2.62
CA ASP A 242 -7.80 -8.87 -1.71
C ASP A 242 -7.32 -7.42 -1.77
N PHE A 243 -8.19 -6.46 -2.05
CA PHE A 243 -7.85 -5.04 -2.06
C PHE A 243 -7.44 -4.55 -0.67
N THR A 244 -6.49 -3.62 -0.66
CA THR A 244 -5.89 -3.05 0.54
C THR A 244 -5.91 -1.53 0.47
N ALA A 245 -5.62 -0.89 1.60
CA ALA A 245 -5.43 0.55 1.65
C ALA A 245 -4.32 1.08 0.70
N LYS A 246 -3.38 0.23 0.28
CA LYS A 246 -2.31 0.61 -0.66
C LYS A 246 -2.86 0.78 -2.08
N ASP A 247 -3.91 0.05 -2.46
CA ASP A 247 -4.47 0.09 -3.81
C ASP A 247 -5.07 1.46 -4.11
N TYR A 248 -5.79 2.08 -3.16
CA TYR A 248 -6.25 3.49 -3.26
C TYR A 248 -5.16 4.47 -3.65
N ARG A 249 -4.01 4.40 -2.96
CA ARG A 249 -2.88 5.30 -3.20
C ARG A 249 -2.17 5.00 -4.52
N THR A 250 -2.19 3.76 -4.97
CA THR A 250 -1.60 3.34 -6.26
C THR A 250 -2.49 3.77 -7.41
N TRP A 251 -3.81 3.62 -7.26
CA TRP A 251 -4.83 4.08 -8.19
C TRP A 251 -4.75 5.59 -8.39
N ALA A 252 -4.83 6.36 -7.29
CA ALA A 252 -4.74 7.81 -7.35
C ALA A 252 -3.41 8.31 -7.90
N GLY A 253 -2.28 7.69 -7.51
CA GLY A 253 -0.95 8.04 -8.02
C GLY A 253 -0.83 7.82 -9.53
N SER A 254 -1.38 6.72 -10.03
CA SER A 254 -1.39 6.39 -11.46
C SER A 254 -2.35 7.29 -12.25
N ALA A 255 -3.53 7.59 -11.69
CA ALA A 255 -4.53 8.43 -12.33
C ALA A 255 -4.03 9.87 -12.48
N LEU A 256 -3.42 10.41 -11.43
CA LEU A 256 -2.78 11.73 -11.47
C LEU A 256 -1.63 11.77 -12.47
N ALA A 257 -0.76 10.74 -12.47
CA ALA A 257 0.34 10.67 -13.42
C ALA A 257 -0.16 10.68 -14.87
N LEU A 258 -1.18 9.88 -15.18
CA LEU A 258 -1.78 9.84 -16.50
C LEU A 258 -2.43 11.18 -16.88
N ALA A 259 -3.18 11.79 -15.97
CA ALA A 259 -3.88 13.05 -16.22
C ALA A 259 -2.94 14.21 -16.53
N VAL A 260 -1.77 14.26 -15.90
CA VAL A 260 -0.76 15.28 -16.19
C VAL A 260 0.02 14.94 -17.47
N LEU A 261 0.53 13.71 -17.58
CA LEU A 261 1.42 13.35 -18.68
C LEU A 261 0.71 13.37 -20.04
N ARG A 262 -0.59 13.05 -20.10
CA ARG A 262 -1.35 13.07 -21.35
C ARG A 262 -1.48 14.47 -21.98
N GLU A 263 -1.34 15.54 -21.20
CA GLU A 263 -1.46 16.92 -21.65
C GLU A 263 -0.11 17.52 -22.07
N LEU A 264 1.00 16.81 -21.86
CA LEU A 264 2.34 17.28 -22.18
C LEU A 264 2.79 16.77 -23.54
N ALA A 265 3.11 17.69 -24.45
CA ALA A 265 3.86 17.40 -25.65
C ALA A 265 5.36 17.45 -25.35
N TRP A 266 6.16 16.65 -26.07
CA TRP A 266 7.61 16.66 -25.93
C TRP A 266 8.28 16.34 -27.26
N GLN A 267 9.31 17.11 -27.58
CA GLN A 267 10.34 16.88 -28.58
C GLN A 267 11.52 17.80 -28.21
N PRO A 268 12.74 17.28 -28.03
CA PRO A 268 13.22 15.90 -28.24
C PRO A 268 12.93 14.95 -27.06
N GLU A 269 13.32 13.67 -27.16
CA GLU A 269 13.09 12.63 -26.13
C GLU A 269 13.63 12.99 -24.73
N SER A 270 14.65 13.83 -24.64
CA SER A 270 15.16 14.33 -23.35
C SER A 270 14.09 15.09 -22.55
N ASP A 271 13.16 15.76 -23.23
CA ASP A 271 12.04 16.44 -22.57
C ASP A 271 11.04 15.45 -21.99
N ALA A 272 10.79 14.31 -22.64
CA ALA A 272 9.97 13.24 -22.07
C ALA A 272 10.53 12.76 -20.73
N LYS A 273 11.85 12.52 -20.67
CA LYS A 273 12.53 12.09 -19.44
C LYS A 273 12.42 13.14 -18.34
N ARG A 274 12.58 14.42 -18.68
CA ARG A 274 12.42 15.54 -17.74
C ARG A 274 11.00 15.61 -17.19
N HIS A 275 9.97 15.53 -18.04
CA HIS A 275 8.57 15.53 -17.63
C HIS A 275 8.22 14.34 -16.74
N VAL A 276 8.72 13.13 -17.04
CA VAL A 276 8.52 11.96 -16.18
C VAL A 276 9.15 12.19 -14.80
N VAL A 277 10.36 12.71 -14.73
CA VAL A 277 11.04 12.99 -13.44
C VAL A 277 10.27 14.01 -12.61
N GLU A 278 9.83 15.09 -13.24
CA GLU A 278 9.05 16.14 -12.57
C GLU A 278 7.69 15.60 -12.10
N MET A 279 7.00 14.85 -12.95
CA MET A 279 5.73 14.24 -12.60
C MET A 279 5.89 13.27 -11.42
N VAL A 280 6.87 12.37 -11.46
CA VAL A 280 7.15 11.45 -10.36
C VAL A 280 7.42 12.23 -9.07
N LYS A 281 8.18 13.33 -9.10
CA LYS A 281 8.43 14.19 -7.92
C LYS A 281 7.13 14.80 -7.39
N ASN A 282 6.25 15.27 -8.27
CA ASN A 282 4.98 15.86 -7.90
C ASN A 282 4.02 14.83 -7.27
N VAL A 283 3.84 13.65 -7.87
CA VAL A 283 3.03 12.57 -7.26
C VAL A 283 3.66 12.11 -5.94
N ALA A 284 4.99 12.01 -5.87
CA ALA A 284 5.69 11.62 -4.66
C ALA A 284 5.45 12.61 -3.51
N ARG A 285 5.45 13.92 -3.80
CA ARG A 285 5.14 14.98 -2.81
C ARG A 285 3.71 14.82 -2.28
N GLN A 286 2.72 14.69 -3.17
CA GLN A 286 1.32 14.53 -2.77
C GLN A 286 1.10 13.27 -1.92
N LEU A 287 1.72 12.16 -2.30
CA LEU A 287 1.63 10.91 -1.56
C LEU A 287 2.53 10.86 -0.31
N GLY A 288 3.43 11.83 -0.11
CA GLY A 288 4.44 11.83 0.94
C GLY A 288 5.43 10.65 0.84
N ASN A 289 5.90 10.33 -0.37
CA ASN A 289 6.88 9.28 -0.68
C ASN A 289 8.19 9.91 -1.20
N THR A 290 9.29 9.16 -1.20
CA THR A 290 10.46 9.50 -2.04
C THR A 290 10.14 9.26 -3.53
N PRO A 291 10.71 10.02 -4.48
CA PRO A 291 10.50 9.80 -5.91
C PRO A 291 10.75 8.35 -6.38
N ALA A 292 11.84 7.72 -5.93
CA ALA A 292 12.18 6.35 -6.30
C ALA A 292 11.09 5.34 -5.88
N VAL A 293 10.63 5.41 -4.63
CA VAL A 293 9.53 4.57 -4.12
C VAL A 293 8.22 4.89 -4.83
N CYS A 294 7.95 6.17 -5.14
CA CYS A 294 6.74 6.56 -5.84
C CYS A 294 6.68 5.94 -7.24
N ARG A 295 7.74 6.11 -8.03
CA ARG A 295 7.87 5.54 -9.37
C ARG A 295 7.71 4.02 -9.36
N LYS A 296 8.38 3.34 -8.43
CA LYS A 296 8.40 1.87 -8.38
C LYS A 296 7.09 1.28 -7.85
N CYS A 297 6.43 1.94 -6.89
CA CYS A 297 5.37 1.31 -6.11
C CYS A 297 3.99 1.92 -6.29
N TYR A 298 3.86 3.16 -6.75
CA TYR A 298 2.59 3.92 -6.73
C TYR A 298 2.14 4.45 -8.09
N ILE A 299 2.97 4.35 -9.13
CA ILE A 299 2.63 4.74 -10.50
C ILE A 299 2.69 3.49 -11.36
N HIS A 300 1.64 3.25 -12.15
CA HIS A 300 1.61 2.16 -13.11
C HIS A 300 2.65 2.40 -14.21
N PRO A 301 3.59 1.48 -14.49
CA PRO A 301 4.72 1.70 -15.39
C PRO A 301 4.27 1.96 -16.83
N ALA A 302 3.22 1.28 -17.29
CA ALA A 302 2.67 1.50 -18.63
C ALA A 302 2.28 2.96 -18.90
N VAL A 303 1.88 3.73 -17.88
CA VAL A 303 1.61 5.18 -18.02
C VAL A 303 2.88 5.92 -18.43
N LEU A 304 4.02 5.60 -17.79
CA LEU A 304 5.31 6.25 -18.07
C LEU A 304 5.87 5.81 -19.43
N GLU A 305 5.71 4.53 -19.77
CA GLU A 305 6.13 3.95 -21.05
C GLU A 305 5.36 4.55 -22.21
N HIS A 306 4.03 4.58 -22.14
CA HIS A 306 3.19 5.15 -23.20
C HIS A 306 3.38 6.66 -23.34
N PHE A 307 3.72 7.36 -22.25
CA PHE A 307 4.08 8.78 -22.36
C PHE A 307 5.35 8.96 -23.18
N SER A 308 6.39 8.17 -22.87
CA SER A 308 7.70 8.22 -23.54
C SER A 308 7.64 7.78 -25.00
N GLN A 309 6.56 7.10 -25.41
CA GLN A 309 6.30 6.69 -26.80
C GLN A 309 5.31 7.63 -27.53
N GLY A 310 4.81 8.67 -26.86
CA GLY A 310 3.81 9.60 -27.42
C GLY A 310 2.40 8.98 -27.54
N GLY A 311 2.17 7.83 -26.93
CA GLY A 311 0.89 7.12 -26.93
C GLY A 311 -0.18 7.80 -26.09
N LEU A 312 0.18 8.44 -24.97
CA LEU A 312 -0.81 9.08 -24.08
C LEU A 312 -1.56 10.25 -24.74
N ALA A 313 -0.89 11.02 -25.61
CA ALA A 313 -1.52 12.13 -26.33
C ALA A 313 -2.64 11.67 -27.29
N LYS A 314 -2.62 10.40 -27.70
CA LYS A 314 -3.62 9.79 -28.59
C LYS A 314 -4.84 9.26 -27.83
N LEU A 315 -4.80 9.25 -26.49
CA LEU A 315 -5.91 8.71 -25.71
C LEU A 315 -7.15 9.60 -25.87
N PRO A 316 -8.35 9.01 -26.05
CA PRO A 316 -9.58 9.77 -26.08
C PRO A 316 -9.78 10.53 -24.76
N ARG A 317 -10.51 11.64 -24.83
CA ARG A 317 -10.88 12.40 -23.62
C ARG A 317 -11.77 11.52 -22.74
N PRO A 318 -11.54 11.49 -21.41
CA PRO A 318 -12.36 10.68 -20.51
C PRO A 318 -13.82 11.16 -20.54
N ARG A 319 -14.77 10.22 -20.67
CA ARG A 319 -16.19 10.53 -20.50
C ARG A 319 -16.56 10.48 -19.03
N VAL A 320 -17.58 11.21 -18.60
CA VAL A 320 -18.04 11.16 -17.21
C VAL A 320 -18.54 9.75 -16.90
N ARG A 321 -17.97 9.08 -15.88
CA ARG A 321 -18.47 7.82 -15.30
C ARG A 321 -18.85 8.06 -13.84
N LYS A 322 -20.09 7.73 -13.47
CA LYS A 322 -20.60 7.94 -12.11
C LYS A 322 -19.75 7.18 -11.09
N GLY A 323 -19.29 7.87 -10.05
CA GLY A 323 -18.50 7.28 -8.96
C GLY A 323 -16.99 7.27 -9.20
N LEU A 324 -16.49 7.81 -10.31
CA LEU A 324 -15.07 8.06 -10.58
C LEU A 324 -14.83 9.55 -10.88
N LYS A 325 -13.65 10.05 -10.50
CA LYS A 325 -13.13 11.36 -10.90
C LYS A 325 -12.63 11.31 -12.35
N ALA A 326 -12.47 12.47 -13.01
CA ALA A 326 -12.10 12.53 -14.42
C ALA A 326 -10.75 11.83 -14.71
N GLU A 327 -9.76 12.05 -13.84
CA GLU A 327 -8.46 11.40 -13.89
C GLU A 327 -8.54 9.89 -13.70
N GLU A 328 -9.45 9.42 -12.84
CA GLU A 328 -9.68 8.00 -12.59
C GLU A 328 -10.35 7.32 -13.80
N VAL A 329 -11.28 8.01 -14.47
CA VAL A 329 -11.84 7.51 -15.72
C VAL A 329 -10.78 7.41 -16.81
N GLY A 330 -9.91 8.42 -16.92
CA GLY A 330 -8.79 8.38 -17.86
C GLY A 330 -7.90 7.16 -17.64
N LEU A 331 -7.59 6.84 -16.38
CA LEU A 331 -6.82 5.65 -16.04
C LEU A 331 -7.58 4.36 -16.33
N ALA A 332 -8.86 4.26 -15.95
CA ALA A 332 -9.68 3.08 -16.20
C ALA A 332 -9.73 2.75 -17.71
N MET A 333 -10.00 3.75 -18.54
CA MET A 333 -10.01 3.62 -19.99
C MET A 333 -8.65 3.19 -20.55
N PHE A 334 -7.56 3.77 -20.05
CA PHE A 334 -6.21 3.40 -20.47
C PHE A 334 -5.90 1.94 -20.14
N LEU A 335 -6.22 1.47 -18.92
CA LEU A 335 -5.97 0.09 -18.52
C LEU A 335 -6.87 -0.91 -19.27
N GLU A 336 -8.13 -0.55 -19.54
CA GLU A 336 -9.03 -1.32 -20.43
C GLU A 336 -8.40 -1.54 -21.82
N GLN A 337 -7.84 -0.49 -22.42
CA GLN A 337 -7.18 -0.58 -23.73
C GLN A 337 -5.92 -1.45 -23.71
N LEU A 338 -5.10 -1.35 -22.66
CA LEU A 338 -3.92 -2.21 -22.52
C LEU A 338 -4.30 -3.69 -22.45
N GLN A 339 -5.38 -4.02 -21.73
CA GLN A 339 -5.84 -5.39 -21.60
C GLN A 339 -6.36 -5.93 -22.93
N THR A 340 -7.12 -5.14 -23.69
CA THR A 340 -7.58 -5.53 -25.03
C THR A 340 -6.41 -5.74 -25.99
N ALA A 341 -5.37 -4.92 -25.93
CA ALA A 341 -4.17 -5.08 -26.76
C ALA A 341 -3.31 -6.30 -26.36
N ALA A 342 -3.36 -6.73 -25.10
CA ALA A 342 -2.59 -7.86 -24.57
C ALA A 342 -3.27 -9.23 -24.76
N SER A 343 -4.55 -9.27 -25.14
CA SER A 343 -5.29 -10.48 -25.49
C SER A 343 -5.51 -10.55 -27.01
N PRO A 344 -4.53 -10.99 -27.82
CA PRO A 344 -4.80 -11.32 -29.20
C PRO A 344 -5.81 -12.48 -29.25
N MET A 345 -6.79 -12.37 -30.15
CA MET A 345 -7.75 -13.43 -30.48
C MET A 345 -7.06 -14.74 -30.85
#